data_AF-A0A4R4JEZ8-F1
#
_entry.id   AF-A0A4R4JEZ8-F1
#
_cell.length_a   1.000
_cell.length_b   1.000
_cell.length_c   1.000
_cell.angle_alpha   90.00
_cell.angle_beta   90.00
_cell.angle_gamma   90.00
#
_symmetry.space_group_name_H-M   'P 1'
#
loop_
_entity.id
_entity.type
_entity.pdbx_description
1 polymer ?
#
loop_
_entity_poly.entity_id
_entity_poly.type
_entity_poly.pdbx_seq_one_letter_code
_entity_poly.pdbx_strand_id
1 'polypeptide(L)'
;MSKGFTWSSDISQTYTKRDGTQTIKLPPSNSFDKEDNTNFTMEAPDEILTLQNNSDKTSIYWPVFHGNMADDGKIFNLDISAGTLKVDYTSDNRDHTVAYLGCAENASFNLKDSGILKITNPGTVFMFIDYITLDKNKSPKLTMSGNSQFEIKQIKKIQSNSPAFIFLASDIYLHGSSQFTLESSDLYLGDGNFNYCNINIYDNSIVNLSNNGIMLRYGIDEGKTKFNISAGNPLLNISSFSGINFPIDLDNVKYPEGLFHFITTEGENKGKVMIDIPNPDSKNTNFGDKIFSKKLIALDDKIGVQEYFNVGYGTAIRQGHQVTTIKISLKPEYQSPRKVNVKYAASKS
;
A
#
# COMPACT_ATOMS: atom_id res chain seq x y z
N MET A 1 -7.86 9.11 -36.08
CA MET A 1 -7.36 7.72 -36.01
C MET A 1 -6.32 7.68 -34.91
N SER A 2 -6.52 6.84 -33.88
CA SER A 2 -5.48 6.61 -32.88
C SER A 2 -4.26 5.98 -33.55
N LYS A 3 -3.06 6.40 -33.16
CA LYS A 3 -1.86 5.61 -33.48
C LYS A 3 -1.89 4.43 -32.52
N GLY A 4 -1.77 3.20 -33.03
CA GLY A 4 -1.65 2.03 -32.16
C GLY A 4 -0.39 2.18 -31.30
N PHE A 5 -0.54 2.10 -29.99
CA PHE A 5 0.60 2.09 -29.07
C PHE A 5 1.12 0.65 -28.99
N THR A 6 2.43 0.48 -29.04
CA THR A 6 3.07 -0.83 -28.88
C THR A 6 3.91 -0.79 -27.62
N TRP A 7 3.67 -1.69 -26.67
CA TRP A 7 4.49 -1.81 -25.47
C TRP A 7 5.86 -2.37 -25.83
N SER A 8 6.93 -1.74 -25.34
CA SER A 8 8.32 -2.16 -25.53
C SER A 8 9.03 -2.18 -24.18
N SER A 9 9.78 -3.25 -23.91
CA SER A 9 10.49 -3.44 -22.65
C SER A 9 11.74 -2.56 -22.53
N ASP A 10 12.43 -2.33 -23.64
CA ASP A 10 13.82 -1.85 -23.75
C ASP A 10 13.96 -0.35 -24.06
N ILE A 11 12.85 0.35 -24.30
CA ILE A 11 12.85 1.79 -24.54
C ILE A 11 11.94 2.54 -23.58
N SER A 12 12.29 3.79 -23.30
CA SER A 12 11.39 4.70 -22.58
C SER A 12 10.21 5.07 -23.47
N GLN A 13 8.99 5.09 -22.91
CA GLN A 13 7.76 5.33 -23.68
C GLN A 13 6.84 6.31 -22.98
N THR A 14 6.17 7.14 -23.77
CA THR A 14 5.15 8.07 -23.30
C THR A 14 3.83 7.72 -23.95
N TYR A 15 2.79 7.55 -23.12
CA TYR A 15 1.42 7.30 -23.53
C TYR A 15 0.60 8.59 -23.40
N THR A 16 -0.08 8.98 -24.47
CA THR A 16 -0.80 10.26 -24.54
C THR A 16 -2.23 10.06 -25.03
N LYS A 17 -3.03 11.12 -24.96
CA LYS A 17 -4.40 11.12 -25.51
C LYS A 17 -4.49 10.73 -27.00
N ARG A 18 -3.42 10.88 -27.78
CA ARG A 18 -3.40 10.50 -29.22
C ARG A 18 -3.42 8.98 -29.43
N ASP A 19 -2.99 8.23 -28.43
CA ASP A 19 -2.95 6.77 -28.45
C ASP A 19 -4.34 6.17 -28.14
N GLY A 20 -5.21 6.94 -27.48
CA GLY A 20 -6.60 6.58 -27.17
C GLY A 20 -6.72 5.52 -26.07
N THR A 21 -7.86 4.86 -25.95
CA THR A 21 -8.04 3.72 -25.04
C THR A 21 -7.75 2.43 -25.82
N GLN A 22 -6.89 1.56 -25.27
CA GLN A 22 -6.53 0.31 -25.94
C GLN A 22 -6.12 -0.80 -25.00
N THR A 23 -6.20 -2.03 -25.52
CA THR A 23 -5.75 -3.24 -24.83
C THR A 23 -4.66 -3.91 -25.65
N ILE A 24 -3.49 -4.06 -25.04
CA ILE A 24 -2.38 -4.87 -25.57
C ILE A 24 -2.47 -6.23 -24.89
N LYS A 25 -2.68 -7.28 -25.70
CA LYS A 25 -2.68 -8.65 -25.22
C LYS A 25 -1.27 -9.20 -25.22
N LEU A 26 -0.90 -9.92 -24.17
CA LEU A 26 0.41 -10.55 -24.06
C LEU A 26 0.65 -11.47 -25.27
N PRO A 27 1.68 -11.22 -26.10
CA PRO A 27 2.07 -12.13 -27.16
C PRO A 27 2.59 -13.46 -26.58
N PRO A 28 2.42 -14.60 -27.27
CA PRO A 28 2.78 -15.93 -26.74
C PRO A 28 4.24 -16.15 -26.30
N SER A 29 5.18 -15.29 -26.72
CA SER A 29 6.61 -15.41 -26.43
C SER A 29 7.20 -14.14 -25.79
N ASN A 30 6.38 -13.32 -25.14
CA ASN A 30 6.79 -12.01 -24.66
C ASN A 30 6.39 -11.79 -23.20
N SER A 31 6.92 -10.74 -22.58
CA SER A 31 6.52 -10.24 -21.26
C SER A 31 6.05 -8.79 -21.37
N PHE A 32 5.45 -8.27 -20.31
CA PHE A 32 5.21 -6.83 -20.17
C PHE A 32 6.32 -6.13 -19.39
N ASP A 33 7.47 -6.77 -19.22
CA ASP A 33 8.55 -6.26 -18.39
C ASP A 33 9.08 -4.92 -18.93
N LYS A 34 9.78 -4.20 -18.06
CA LYS A 34 10.48 -2.97 -18.41
C LYS A 34 11.92 -3.05 -17.93
N GLU A 35 12.87 -2.70 -18.78
CA GLU A 35 14.28 -2.70 -18.40
C GLU A 35 14.55 -1.60 -17.35
N ASP A 36 15.54 -1.83 -16.49
CA ASP A 36 15.96 -0.95 -15.38
C ASP A 36 16.37 0.47 -15.80
N ASN A 37 16.68 0.65 -17.08
CA ASN A 37 17.08 1.90 -17.69
C ASN A 37 15.98 2.59 -18.51
N THR A 38 14.75 2.09 -18.41
CA THR A 38 13.61 2.63 -19.15
C THR A 38 12.61 3.32 -18.24
N ASN A 39 11.81 4.19 -18.83
CA ASN A 39 10.74 4.88 -18.14
C ASN A 39 9.42 4.65 -18.87
N PHE A 40 8.33 4.70 -18.12
CA PHE A 40 7.00 4.79 -18.71
C PHE A 40 6.28 6.00 -18.13
N THR A 41 5.84 6.89 -19.02
CA THR A 41 5.08 8.08 -18.64
C THR A 41 3.69 8.01 -19.26
N MET A 42 2.65 8.37 -18.51
CA MET A 42 1.28 8.46 -19.01
C MET A 42 0.66 9.81 -18.69
N GLU A 43 0.27 10.51 -19.76
CA GLU A 43 -0.44 11.79 -19.75
C GLU A 43 -1.63 11.72 -20.72
N ALA A 44 -2.59 10.87 -20.39
CA ALA A 44 -3.75 10.60 -21.23
C ALA A 44 -5.04 10.66 -20.40
N PRO A 45 -5.51 11.88 -20.04
CA PRO A 45 -6.74 12.04 -19.28
C PRO A 45 -7.91 11.27 -19.91
N ASP A 46 -8.66 10.56 -19.08
CA ASP A 46 -9.82 9.73 -19.43
C ASP A 46 -9.52 8.48 -20.28
N GLU A 47 -8.26 8.26 -20.67
CA GLU A 47 -7.87 7.08 -21.46
C GLU A 47 -7.34 5.94 -20.59
N ILE A 48 -7.51 4.71 -21.09
CA ILE A 48 -7.05 3.49 -20.42
C ILE A 48 -6.10 2.72 -21.35
N LEU A 49 -4.87 2.46 -20.88
CA LEU A 49 -3.99 1.44 -21.46
C LEU A 49 -4.10 0.17 -20.63
N THR A 50 -4.60 -0.92 -21.23
CA THR A 50 -4.66 -2.23 -20.58
C THR A 50 -3.59 -3.17 -21.12
N LEU A 51 -2.72 -3.66 -20.25
CA LEU A 51 -1.79 -4.76 -20.48
C LEU A 51 -2.44 -6.06 -20.00
N GLN A 52 -3.01 -6.81 -20.94
CA GLN A 52 -3.77 -8.03 -20.64
C GLN A 52 -2.86 -9.25 -20.67
N ASN A 53 -2.58 -9.82 -19.49
CA ASN A 53 -1.83 -11.04 -19.32
C ASN A 53 -2.78 -12.23 -19.12
N ASN A 54 -2.93 -13.06 -20.16
CA ASN A 54 -3.74 -14.27 -20.11
C ASN A 54 -2.92 -15.53 -19.79
N SER A 55 -1.61 -15.41 -19.56
CA SER A 55 -0.75 -16.51 -19.18
C SER A 55 -0.93 -16.85 -17.69
N ASP A 56 -0.84 -18.13 -17.38
CA ASP A 56 -0.81 -18.63 -16.00
C ASP A 56 0.62 -18.69 -15.41
N LYS A 57 1.64 -18.32 -16.20
CA LYS A 57 3.07 -18.48 -15.88
C LYS A 57 3.92 -17.24 -16.12
N THR A 58 3.44 -16.29 -16.91
CA THR A 58 4.22 -15.10 -17.25
C THR A 58 4.13 -14.08 -16.14
N SER A 59 5.26 -13.80 -15.50
CA SER A 59 5.39 -12.74 -14.51
C SER A 59 5.60 -11.38 -15.19
N ILE A 60 5.48 -10.30 -14.42
CA ILE A 60 5.81 -8.94 -14.85
C ILE A 60 6.88 -8.38 -13.92
N TYR A 61 7.95 -7.83 -14.49
CA TYR A 61 9.06 -7.20 -13.79
C TYR A 61 9.21 -5.73 -14.19
N TRP A 62 8.90 -4.83 -13.25
CA TRP A 62 9.02 -3.38 -13.40
C TRP A 62 9.93 -2.78 -12.34
N PRO A 63 11.24 -2.65 -12.61
CA PRO A 63 11.94 -3.15 -13.79
C PRO A 63 12.39 -4.62 -13.70
N VAL A 64 12.98 -5.13 -14.79
CA VAL A 64 13.71 -6.40 -14.88
C VAL A 64 14.91 -6.37 -13.93
N PHE A 65 15.10 -7.46 -13.20
CA PHE A 65 16.26 -7.68 -12.35
C PHE A 65 17.42 -8.28 -13.14
N HIS A 66 18.57 -7.60 -13.17
CA HIS A 66 19.79 -8.05 -13.85
C HIS A 66 20.88 -8.62 -12.92
N GLY A 67 20.56 -8.91 -11.65
CA GLY A 67 21.53 -9.50 -10.70
C GLY A 67 22.46 -8.49 -10.02
N ASN A 68 23.62 -8.97 -9.55
CA ASN A 68 24.61 -8.23 -8.75
C ASN A 68 25.44 -7.20 -9.57
N MET A 69 24.91 -6.65 -10.65
CA MET A 69 25.61 -5.57 -11.34
C MET A 69 25.60 -4.33 -10.44
N ALA A 70 26.78 -3.75 -10.21
CA ALA A 70 26.88 -2.52 -9.45
C ALA A 70 25.99 -1.45 -10.09
N ASP A 71 25.23 -0.73 -9.27
CA ASP A 71 24.41 0.42 -9.67
C ASP A 71 25.20 1.32 -10.62
N ASP A 72 24.78 1.36 -11.89
CA ASP A 72 25.35 2.21 -12.93
C ASP A 72 24.64 3.57 -13.02
N GLY A 73 23.78 3.89 -12.05
CA GLY A 73 23.01 5.12 -11.93
C GLY A 73 21.74 5.13 -12.77
N LYS A 74 21.37 4.02 -13.41
CA LYS A 74 20.13 3.89 -14.19
C LYS A 74 18.95 3.60 -13.26
N ILE A 75 17.85 4.31 -13.48
CA ILE A 75 16.68 4.30 -12.59
C ILE A 75 15.42 4.13 -13.44
N PHE A 76 14.64 3.10 -13.13
CA PHE A 76 13.31 2.92 -13.68
C PHE A 76 12.32 3.88 -13.02
N ASN A 77 11.58 4.63 -13.83
CA ASN A 77 10.49 5.47 -13.36
C ASN A 77 9.18 5.12 -14.06
N LEU A 78 8.14 4.91 -13.25
CA LEU A 78 6.76 4.84 -13.69
C LEU A 78 6.03 6.12 -13.26
N ASP A 79 5.75 7.00 -14.22
CA ASP A 79 5.12 8.28 -13.99
C ASP A 79 3.72 8.32 -14.62
N ILE A 80 2.67 8.44 -13.81
CA ILE A 80 1.29 8.55 -14.30
C ILE A 80 0.69 9.83 -13.73
N SER A 81 0.57 10.87 -14.55
CA SER A 81 -0.04 12.14 -14.16
C SER A 81 -1.53 12.20 -14.51
N ALA A 82 -1.96 11.53 -15.59
CA ALA A 82 -3.37 11.44 -15.96
C ALA A 82 -3.67 10.19 -16.80
N GLY A 83 -4.83 9.57 -16.55
CA GLY A 83 -5.26 8.34 -17.23
C GLY A 83 -5.00 7.08 -16.41
N THR A 84 -5.35 5.92 -16.96
CA THR A 84 -5.23 4.62 -16.27
C THR A 84 -4.29 3.65 -16.99
N LEU A 85 -3.20 3.26 -16.34
CA LEU A 85 -2.45 2.05 -16.69
C LEU A 85 -3.05 0.87 -15.92
N LYS A 86 -3.59 -0.12 -16.64
CA LYS A 86 -4.16 -1.33 -16.07
C LYS A 86 -3.34 -2.55 -16.48
N VAL A 87 -2.85 -3.31 -15.50
CA VAL A 87 -2.39 -4.69 -15.67
C VAL A 87 -3.54 -5.62 -15.33
N ASP A 88 -3.94 -6.46 -16.27
CA ASP A 88 -5.11 -7.33 -16.16
C ASP A 88 -4.71 -8.79 -16.32
N TYR A 89 -4.60 -9.52 -15.20
CA TYR A 89 -4.38 -10.96 -15.21
C TYR A 89 -5.72 -11.66 -15.43
N THR A 90 -5.91 -12.24 -16.61
CA THR A 90 -7.19 -12.84 -17.01
C THR A 90 -7.24 -14.35 -16.84
N SER A 91 -6.08 -15.00 -16.66
CA SER A 91 -6.01 -16.45 -16.39
C SER A 91 -6.88 -16.83 -15.18
N ASP A 92 -7.52 -17.99 -15.25
CA ASP A 92 -8.23 -18.57 -14.10
C ASP A 92 -7.26 -19.20 -13.10
N ASN A 93 -6.12 -19.69 -13.59
CA ASN A 93 -5.03 -20.16 -12.76
C ASN A 93 -3.98 -19.05 -12.63
N ARG A 94 -3.80 -18.54 -11.41
CA ARG A 94 -2.85 -17.47 -11.09
C ARG A 94 -1.67 -17.95 -10.24
N ASP A 95 -1.59 -19.25 -9.95
CA ASP A 95 -0.63 -19.84 -9.00
C ASP A 95 0.83 -19.52 -9.34
N HIS A 96 1.12 -19.29 -10.62
CA HIS A 96 2.47 -19.00 -11.10
C HIS A 96 2.56 -17.60 -11.75
N THR A 97 1.58 -16.72 -11.52
CA THR A 97 1.64 -15.33 -11.97
C THR A 97 2.15 -14.45 -10.84
N VAL A 98 3.18 -13.67 -11.14
CA VAL A 98 3.83 -12.78 -10.19
C VAL A 98 3.98 -11.38 -10.78
N ALA A 99 3.78 -10.35 -9.97
CA ALA A 99 4.09 -8.97 -10.32
C ALA A 99 5.18 -8.44 -9.39
N TYR A 100 6.33 -8.12 -9.96
CA TYR A 100 7.50 -7.55 -9.31
C TYR A 100 7.54 -6.05 -9.64
N LEU A 101 7.28 -5.20 -8.64
CA LEU A 101 7.15 -3.76 -8.81
C LEU A 101 8.21 -3.04 -8.00
N GLY A 102 8.99 -2.18 -8.63
CA GLY A 102 10.09 -1.47 -8.00
C GLY A 102 11.18 -2.39 -7.49
N CYS A 103 11.33 -3.52 -8.19
CA CYS A 103 12.52 -4.31 -8.11
C CYS A 103 13.63 -3.56 -8.86
N ALA A 104 14.18 -2.47 -8.31
CA ALA A 104 15.48 -1.83 -8.64
C ALA A 104 15.88 -0.81 -7.57
N GLU A 105 17.19 -0.56 -7.39
CA GLU A 105 17.65 0.58 -6.60
C GLU A 105 17.04 1.87 -7.17
N ASN A 106 16.54 2.74 -6.29
CA ASN A 106 15.86 3.99 -6.63
C ASN A 106 14.64 3.89 -7.56
N ALA A 107 14.12 2.70 -7.87
CA ALA A 107 12.93 2.56 -8.71
C ALA A 107 11.80 3.42 -8.15
N SER A 108 11.21 4.27 -8.99
CA SER A 108 10.22 5.24 -8.52
C SER A 108 8.89 5.09 -9.24
N PHE A 109 7.84 5.03 -8.44
CA PHE A 109 6.46 4.98 -8.90
C PHE A 109 5.82 6.29 -8.46
N ASN A 110 5.55 7.19 -9.41
CA ASN A 110 4.99 8.51 -9.14
C ASN A 110 3.62 8.63 -9.78
N LEU A 111 2.59 8.70 -8.94
CA LEU A 111 1.22 8.91 -9.36
C LEU A 111 0.79 10.31 -8.93
N LYS A 112 0.34 11.12 -9.87
CA LYS A 112 -0.01 12.54 -9.64
C LYS A 112 -1.38 12.84 -10.19
N ASP A 113 -1.95 13.96 -9.79
CA ASP A 113 -3.20 14.52 -10.30
C ASP A 113 -4.32 13.47 -10.44
N SER A 114 -4.63 12.99 -11.64
CA SER A 114 -5.67 11.97 -11.86
C SER A 114 -5.12 10.64 -12.40
N GLY A 115 -3.82 10.42 -12.25
CA GLY A 115 -3.13 9.21 -12.67
C GLY A 115 -3.51 7.99 -11.85
N ILE A 116 -3.72 6.87 -12.54
CA ILE A 116 -4.21 5.62 -11.95
C ILE A 116 -3.33 4.45 -12.40
N LEU A 117 -2.84 3.67 -11.43
CA LEU A 117 -2.26 2.35 -11.64
C LEU A 117 -3.21 1.28 -11.08
N LYS A 118 -3.61 0.32 -11.91
CA LYS A 118 -4.47 -0.80 -11.51
C LYS A 118 -3.81 -2.13 -11.83
N ILE A 119 -3.75 -3.03 -10.85
CA ILE A 119 -3.33 -4.43 -11.04
C ILE A 119 -4.49 -5.32 -10.61
N THR A 120 -5.05 -6.06 -11.56
CA THR A 120 -6.28 -6.83 -11.35
C THR A 120 -5.98 -8.32 -11.38
N ASN A 121 -6.47 -9.05 -10.37
CA ASN A 121 -6.29 -10.49 -10.15
C ASN A 121 -4.84 -11.00 -10.23
N PRO A 122 -3.82 -10.31 -9.70
CA PRO A 122 -2.49 -10.91 -9.65
C PRO A 122 -2.52 -12.17 -8.77
N GLY A 123 -1.62 -13.11 -9.05
CA GLY A 123 -1.24 -14.16 -8.11
C GLY A 123 -0.49 -13.55 -6.92
N THR A 124 0.83 -13.63 -6.92
CA THR A 124 1.67 -12.97 -5.90
C THR A 124 2.11 -11.59 -6.39
N VAL A 125 2.15 -10.61 -5.49
CA VAL A 125 2.75 -9.31 -5.76
C VAL A 125 3.89 -9.05 -4.80
N PHE A 126 4.98 -8.60 -5.40
CA PHE A 126 6.22 -8.24 -4.76
C PHE A 126 6.42 -6.75 -5.00
N MET A 127 6.05 -5.95 -4.00
CA MET A 127 6.19 -4.50 -4.05
C MET A 127 7.45 -4.09 -3.34
N PHE A 128 8.42 -3.64 -4.13
CA PHE A 128 9.65 -3.01 -3.69
C PHE A 128 10.58 -3.98 -2.98
N ILE A 129 10.58 -5.22 -3.47
CA ILE A 129 11.30 -6.34 -2.85
C ILE A 129 12.36 -6.92 -3.79
N ASP A 130 13.26 -7.72 -3.24
CA ASP A 130 14.28 -8.50 -3.96
C ASP A 130 15.51 -7.70 -4.43
N TYR A 131 16.13 -6.96 -3.50
CA TYR A 131 17.43 -6.30 -3.74
C TYR A 131 18.47 -6.64 -2.69
N ILE A 132 19.65 -7.02 -3.15
CA ILE A 132 20.90 -6.82 -2.42
C ILE A 132 21.25 -5.34 -2.60
N THR A 133 20.57 -4.45 -1.89
CA THR A 133 20.94 -3.02 -1.91
C THR A 133 22.31 -2.90 -1.24
N LEU A 134 23.29 -2.36 -1.97
CA LEU A 134 24.58 -2.03 -1.36
C LEU A 134 24.48 -0.71 -0.57
N ASP A 135 23.50 0.14 -0.93
CA ASP A 135 23.20 1.41 -0.27
C ASP A 135 21.76 1.44 0.26
N LYS A 136 21.61 1.55 1.58
CA LYS A 136 20.31 1.63 2.26
C LYS A 136 19.56 2.95 1.99
N ASN A 137 20.21 3.93 1.38
CA ASN A 137 19.60 5.22 1.02
C ASN A 137 18.97 5.22 -0.38
N LYS A 138 19.16 4.15 -1.16
CA LYS A 138 18.64 4.00 -2.53
C LYS A 138 17.44 3.07 -2.60
N SER A 139 16.57 3.17 -1.60
CA SER A 139 15.34 2.37 -1.56
C SER A 139 14.39 2.81 -2.68
N PRO A 140 13.69 1.87 -3.32
CA PRO A 140 12.61 2.23 -4.21
C PRO A 140 11.47 2.89 -3.42
N LYS A 141 10.61 3.62 -4.13
CA LYS A 141 9.56 4.44 -3.50
C LYS A 141 8.30 4.55 -4.33
N LEU A 142 7.19 4.71 -3.62
CA LEU A 142 5.90 5.12 -4.17
C LEU A 142 5.54 6.52 -3.66
N THR A 143 5.33 7.47 -4.57
CA THR A 143 4.85 8.81 -4.25
C THR A 143 3.52 9.06 -4.95
N MET A 144 2.51 9.45 -4.19
CA MET A 144 1.16 9.72 -4.66
C MET A 144 0.73 11.13 -4.27
N SER A 145 0.08 11.85 -5.20
CA SER A 145 -0.42 13.20 -4.96
C SER A 145 -1.68 13.51 -5.79
N GLY A 146 -2.32 14.65 -5.53
CA GLY A 146 -3.56 15.01 -6.20
C GLY A 146 -4.70 14.05 -5.84
N ASN A 147 -5.44 13.56 -6.82
CA ASN A 147 -6.49 12.55 -6.69
C ASN A 147 -6.05 11.19 -7.29
N SER A 148 -4.75 10.92 -7.29
CA SER A 148 -4.17 9.72 -7.89
C SER A 148 -4.60 8.42 -7.19
N GLN A 149 -4.53 7.29 -7.90
CA GLN A 149 -4.97 6.00 -7.35
C GLN A 149 -3.98 4.88 -7.70
N PHE A 150 -3.71 4.02 -6.73
CA PHE A 150 -3.03 2.74 -6.94
C PHE A 150 -3.86 1.64 -6.30
N GLU A 151 -4.31 0.70 -7.12
CA GLU A 151 -5.12 -0.41 -6.68
C GLU A 151 -4.54 -1.75 -7.10
N ILE A 152 -4.44 -2.68 -6.15
CA ILE A 152 -4.31 -4.11 -6.38
C ILE A 152 -5.59 -4.77 -5.88
N LYS A 153 -6.38 -5.33 -6.81
CA LYS A 153 -7.72 -5.87 -6.49
C LYS A 153 -7.91 -7.30 -6.97
N GLN A 154 -8.68 -8.06 -6.20
CA GLN A 154 -9.02 -9.46 -6.46
C GLN A 154 -10.49 -9.53 -6.87
N ILE A 155 -10.77 -9.35 -8.17
CA ILE A 155 -12.15 -9.42 -8.70
C ILE A 155 -12.65 -10.88 -8.83
N LYS A 156 -11.73 -11.85 -8.83
CA LYS A 156 -12.02 -13.28 -8.70
C LYS A 156 -11.84 -13.70 -7.23
N LYS A 157 -12.70 -14.61 -6.76
CA LYS A 157 -12.59 -15.17 -5.40
C LYS A 157 -11.21 -15.76 -5.18
N ILE A 158 -10.63 -15.52 -3.99
CA ILE A 158 -9.37 -16.16 -3.61
C ILE A 158 -9.63 -17.61 -3.20
N GLN A 159 -8.99 -18.59 -3.85
CA GLN A 159 -9.08 -20.00 -3.44
C GLN A 159 -7.98 -20.32 -2.42
N SER A 160 -8.24 -21.21 -1.46
CA SER A 160 -7.30 -21.54 -0.39
C SER A 160 -6.03 -22.24 -0.89
N ASN A 161 -6.12 -22.99 -1.99
CA ASN A 161 -5.00 -23.63 -2.68
C ASN A 161 -4.31 -22.72 -3.70
N SER A 162 -4.81 -21.50 -3.89
CA SER A 162 -4.29 -20.47 -4.80
C SER A 162 -4.28 -19.11 -4.09
N PRO A 163 -3.49 -18.93 -3.02
CA PRO A 163 -3.46 -17.68 -2.29
C PRO A 163 -2.93 -16.54 -3.17
N ALA A 164 -3.37 -15.31 -2.88
CA ALA A 164 -2.87 -14.12 -3.54
C ALA A 164 -2.15 -13.26 -2.50
N PHE A 165 -0.83 -13.43 -2.40
CA PHE A 165 -0.02 -12.76 -1.39
C PHE A 165 0.49 -11.42 -1.90
N ILE A 166 0.62 -10.46 -0.99
CA ILE A 166 1.34 -9.22 -1.26
C ILE A 166 2.48 -9.10 -0.25
N PHE A 167 3.69 -8.85 -0.73
CA PHE A 167 4.83 -8.46 0.08
C PHE A 167 5.10 -6.99 -0.19
N LEU A 168 5.13 -6.18 0.87
CA LEU A 168 5.21 -4.73 0.79
C LEU A 168 6.41 -4.23 1.59
N ALA A 169 7.37 -3.63 0.90
CA ALA A 169 8.60 -3.18 1.54
C ALA A 169 9.10 -1.86 0.95
N SER A 170 8.69 -0.71 1.48
CA SER A 170 9.08 0.59 0.92
C SER A 170 8.82 1.74 1.88
N ASP A 171 9.40 2.90 1.55
CA ASP A 171 8.82 4.18 1.90
C ASP A 171 7.71 4.54 0.89
N ILE A 172 6.52 4.84 1.40
CA ILE A 172 5.33 5.20 0.61
C ILE A 172 4.82 6.54 1.12
N TYR A 173 4.53 7.47 0.22
CA TYR A 173 4.03 8.81 0.54
C TYR A 173 2.75 9.11 -0.22
N LEU A 174 1.69 9.48 0.51
CA LEU A 174 0.40 9.86 -0.06
C LEU A 174 0.03 11.28 0.37
N HIS A 175 -0.22 12.15 -0.62
CA HIS A 175 -0.67 13.53 -0.44
C HIS A 175 -1.96 13.82 -1.21
N GLY A 176 -2.61 14.94 -0.87
CA GLY A 176 -3.85 15.39 -1.50
C GLY A 176 -5.06 14.53 -1.09
N SER A 177 -5.72 13.93 -2.06
CA SER A 177 -6.85 13.00 -1.89
C SER A 177 -6.55 11.66 -2.56
N SER A 178 -5.28 11.24 -2.52
CA SER A 178 -4.81 10.01 -3.17
C SER A 178 -5.39 8.76 -2.51
N GLN A 179 -5.53 7.67 -3.27
CA GLN A 179 -6.07 6.40 -2.77
C GLN A 179 -5.16 5.21 -3.07
N PHE A 180 -4.72 4.51 -2.03
CA PHE A 180 -3.91 3.29 -2.14
C PHE A 180 -4.69 2.10 -1.60
N THR A 181 -4.95 1.09 -2.44
CA THR A 181 -5.78 -0.06 -2.09
C THR A 181 -5.06 -1.36 -2.42
N LEU A 182 -4.94 -2.25 -1.43
CA LEU A 182 -4.36 -3.58 -1.57
C LEU A 182 -5.36 -4.63 -1.09
N GLU A 183 -5.72 -5.57 -1.96
CA GLU A 183 -6.51 -6.76 -1.64
C GLU A 183 -5.68 -8.03 -1.79
N SER A 184 -5.59 -8.81 -0.72
CA SER A 184 -4.80 -10.05 -0.69
C SER A 184 -5.39 -11.11 0.23
N SER A 185 -4.91 -12.36 0.13
CA SER A 185 -5.12 -13.33 1.21
C SER A 185 -4.36 -12.87 2.44
N ASP A 186 -3.05 -12.68 2.32
CA ASP A 186 -2.20 -12.16 3.40
C ASP A 186 -1.33 -11.01 2.86
N LEU A 187 -1.00 -10.07 3.74
CA LEU A 187 -0.09 -8.96 3.47
C LEU A 187 1.14 -9.12 4.35
N TYR A 188 2.30 -9.32 3.73
CA TYR A 188 3.58 -9.40 4.42
C TYR A 188 4.26 -8.04 4.40
N LEU A 189 4.64 -7.52 5.56
CA LEU A 189 5.48 -6.34 5.69
C LEU A 189 6.95 -6.75 5.63
N GLY A 190 7.73 -6.10 4.77
CA GLY A 190 9.09 -6.48 4.43
C GLY A 190 9.15 -7.63 3.42
N ASP A 191 10.36 -8.07 3.07
CA ASP A 191 10.59 -9.13 2.08
C ASP A 191 11.64 -10.18 2.46
N GLY A 192 12.61 -9.82 3.29
CA GLY A 192 13.77 -10.59 3.68
C GLY A 192 15.09 -9.81 3.53
N ASN A 193 15.13 -8.83 2.63
CA ASN A 193 16.30 -8.01 2.30
C ASN A 193 16.08 -6.55 2.71
N PHE A 194 15.04 -5.93 2.15
CA PHE A 194 14.51 -4.64 2.54
C PHE A 194 13.39 -4.84 3.56
N ASN A 195 13.78 -4.94 4.82
CA ASN A 195 12.90 -5.43 5.87
C ASN A 195 12.15 -4.31 6.61
N TYR A 196 11.52 -3.38 5.90
CA TYR A 196 10.60 -2.43 6.54
C TYR A 196 9.47 -1.98 5.63
N CYS A 197 8.40 -1.47 6.23
CA CYS A 197 7.31 -0.82 5.52
C CYS A 197 6.92 0.48 6.23
N ASN A 198 7.14 1.61 5.58
CA ASN A 198 6.89 2.93 6.13
C ASN A 198 5.90 3.69 5.22
N ILE A 199 4.63 3.77 5.64
CA ILE A 199 3.56 4.41 4.85
C ILE A 199 3.20 5.74 5.50
N ASN A 200 3.35 6.84 4.77
CA ASN A 200 3.08 8.19 5.23
C ASN A 200 1.82 8.73 4.55
N ILE A 201 0.78 8.99 5.34
CA ILE A 201 -0.57 9.31 4.86
C ILE A 201 -0.92 10.74 5.29
N TYR A 202 -0.98 11.65 4.32
CA TYR A 202 -1.25 13.08 4.53
C TYR A 202 -2.61 13.50 3.96
N ASP A 203 -3.03 14.70 4.35
CA ASP A 203 -4.14 15.44 3.76
C ASP A 203 -5.44 14.65 3.87
N ASN A 204 -6.16 14.40 2.77
CA ASN A 204 -7.37 13.59 2.73
C ASN A 204 -7.12 12.22 2.08
N SER A 205 -5.86 11.76 2.07
CA SER A 205 -5.49 10.49 1.44
C SER A 205 -6.06 9.29 2.19
N ILE A 206 -6.31 8.21 1.46
CA ILE A 206 -6.92 6.99 1.96
C ILE A 206 -6.03 5.79 1.63
N VAL A 207 -5.74 4.98 2.64
CA VAL A 207 -5.10 3.67 2.50
C VAL A 207 -6.10 2.60 2.89
N ASN A 208 -6.34 1.62 2.01
CA ASN A 208 -7.18 0.46 2.26
C ASN A 208 -6.35 -0.82 2.14
N LEU A 209 -6.12 -1.50 3.26
CA LEU A 209 -5.46 -2.80 3.33
C LEU A 209 -6.53 -3.85 3.65
N SER A 210 -7.00 -4.58 2.64
CA SER A 210 -8.01 -5.62 2.78
C SER A 210 -7.36 -6.99 2.66
N ASN A 211 -7.15 -7.66 3.80
CA ASN A 211 -6.45 -8.94 3.88
C ASN A 211 -7.00 -9.80 5.01
N ASN A 212 -6.56 -11.05 5.09
CA ASN A 212 -6.91 -11.98 6.16
C ASN A 212 -5.82 -12.10 7.23
N GLY A 213 -4.79 -11.26 7.14
CA GLY A 213 -3.65 -11.26 8.05
C GLY A 213 -2.55 -10.35 7.52
N ILE A 214 -2.12 -9.42 8.36
CA ILE A 214 -0.86 -8.70 8.18
C ILE A 214 0.21 -9.44 8.98
N MET A 215 1.24 -9.90 8.28
CA MET A 215 2.34 -10.68 8.84
C MET A 215 3.64 -9.91 8.69
N LEU A 216 4.59 -10.14 9.59
CA LEU A 216 5.93 -9.55 9.50
C LEU A 216 6.90 -10.58 8.90
N ARG A 217 7.74 -10.13 7.97
CA ARG A 217 8.87 -10.94 7.53
C ARG A 217 9.93 -11.04 8.63
N TYR A 218 10.65 -12.16 8.61
CA TYR A 218 11.75 -12.39 9.56
C TYR A 218 12.81 -11.29 9.41
N GLY A 219 13.25 -10.72 10.53
CA GLY A 219 14.25 -9.66 10.55
C GLY A 219 13.71 -8.26 10.19
N ILE A 220 12.40 -8.05 10.29
CA ILE A 220 11.78 -6.71 10.14
C ILE A 220 12.46 -5.67 11.05
N ASP A 221 12.79 -4.52 10.48
CA ASP A 221 13.18 -3.31 11.21
C ASP A 221 11.91 -2.74 11.88
N GLU A 222 11.72 -3.11 13.14
CA GLU A 222 10.59 -2.66 13.97
C GLU A 222 10.58 -1.12 14.14
N GLY A 223 11.75 -0.45 14.08
CA GLY A 223 11.83 1.00 14.28
C GLY A 223 11.42 1.82 13.04
N LYS A 224 11.57 1.24 11.85
CA LYS A 224 11.15 1.85 10.58
C LYS A 224 9.76 1.43 10.13
N THR A 225 9.27 0.29 10.58
CA THR A 225 7.99 -0.25 10.12
C THR A 225 6.82 0.42 10.83
N LYS A 226 6.15 1.33 10.13
CA LYS A 226 5.04 2.12 10.68
C LYS A 226 4.10 2.65 9.61
N PHE A 227 2.86 2.84 10.02
CA PHE A 227 1.86 3.61 9.30
C PHE A 227 1.75 4.96 9.99
N ASN A 228 2.24 6.01 9.33
CA ASN A 228 2.19 7.39 9.80
C ASN A 228 0.89 8.03 9.33
N ILE A 229 0.03 8.36 10.29
CA ILE A 229 -1.18 9.13 10.14
C ILE A 229 -0.76 10.59 10.39
N SER A 230 -0.57 11.39 9.34
CA SER A 230 0.01 12.73 9.42
C SER A 230 -1.04 13.84 9.35
N ALA A 231 -0.61 15.08 9.12
CA ALA A 231 -1.46 16.27 9.06
C ALA A 231 -2.60 16.13 8.03
N GLY A 232 -3.76 16.73 8.34
CA GLY A 232 -4.97 16.65 7.53
C GLY A 232 -6.05 15.78 8.17
N ASN A 233 -6.84 15.08 7.35
CA ASN A 233 -7.83 14.07 7.74
C ASN A 233 -7.58 12.74 6.97
N PRO A 234 -6.37 12.15 7.06
CA PRO A 234 -6.06 10.90 6.38
C PRO A 234 -6.83 9.72 7.00
N LEU A 235 -7.03 8.66 6.22
CA LEU A 235 -7.71 7.46 6.66
C LEU A 235 -6.89 6.22 6.34
N LEU A 236 -6.58 5.42 7.36
CA LEU A 236 -6.05 4.07 7.23
C LEU A 236 -7.15 3.07 7.57
N ASN A 237 -7.56 2.27 6.59
CA ASN A 237 -8.50 1.17 6.75
C ASN A 237 -7.76 -0.16 6.66
N ILE A 238 -7.91 -0.99 7.68
CA ILE A 238 -7.38 -2.35 7.74
C ILE A 238 -8.57 -3.29 7.88
N SER A 239 -8.95 -3.92 6.78
CA SER A 239 -10.19 -4.66 6.67
C SER A 239 -9.96 -6.16 6.51
N SER A 240 -10.87 -6.95 7.06
CA SER A 240 -10.90 -8.40 6.85
C SER A 240 -11.40 -8.69 5.44
N PHE A 241 -10.55 -9.25 4.58
CA PHE A 241 -10.94 -9.56 3.20
C PHE A 241 -12.09 -10.57 3.17
N SER A 242 -12.01 -11.63 3.98
CA SER A 242 -13.05 -12.67 4.07
C SER A 242 -14.22 -12.30 4.98
N GLY A 243 -14.02 -11.37 5.91
CA GLY A 243 -14.94 -11.11 7.02
C GLY A 243 -14.88 -12.15 8.15
N ILE A 244 -13.95 -13.11 8.07
CA ILE A 244 -13.80 -14.22 9.03
C ILE A 244 -12.47 -14.09 9.78
N ASN A 245 -11.39 -13.79 9.07
CA ASN A 245 -10.04 -13.77 9.62
C ASN A 245 -9.61 -12.36 10.05
N PHE A 246 -8.92 -12.26 11.18
CA PHE A 246 -8.43 -10.99 11.70
C PHE A 246 -7.39 -10.42 10.75
N PRO A 247 -7.55 -9.19 10.24
CA PRO A 247 -6.50 -8.56 9.45
C PRO A 247 -5.28 -8.21 10.32
N ILE A 248 -5.46 -8.08 11.64
CA ILE A 248 -4.39 -7.91 12.63
C ILE A 248 -4.61 -8.93 13.77
N ASP A 249 -3.74 -9.93 13.88
CA ASP A 249 -3.77 -10.93 14.96
C ASP A 249 -2.88 -10.51 16.15
N LEU A 250 -3.47 -9.84 17.14
CA LEU A 250 -2.77 -9.34 18.33
C LEU A 250 -2.35 -10.42 19.34
N ASP A 251 -2.88 -11.64 19.20
CA ASP A 251 -2.63 -12.73 20.14
C ASP A 251 -1.44 -13.57 19.69
N ASN A 252 -1.28 -13.78 18.38
CA ASN A 252 -0.24 -14.66 17.82
C ASN A 252 0.90 -13.93 17.11
N VAL A 253 0.73 -12.65 16.76
CA VAL A 253 1.76 -11.85 16.07
C VAL A 253 2.28 -10.73 16.95
N LYS A 254 3.60 -10.60 17.05
CA LYS A 254 4.27 -9.49 17.73
C LYS A 254 4.51 -8.37 16.72
N TYR A 255 3.65 -7.35 16.72
CA TYR A 255 3.81 -6.16 15.89
C TYR A 255 4.79 -5.14 16.49
N PRO A 256 5.40 -4.27 15.67
CA PRO A 256 6.25 -3.18 16.15
C PRO A 256 5.51 -2.24 17.11
N GLU A 257 6.19 -1.80 18.17
CA GLU A 257 5.69 -0.70 19.00
C GLU A 257 5.52 0.56 18.14
N GLY A 258 4.42 1.28 18.29
CA GLY A 258 4.13 2.47 17.49
C GLY A 258 3.79 2.19 16.01
N LEU A 259 3.43 0.96 15.63
CA LEU A 259 2.99 0.62 14.26
C LEU A 259 1.97 1.61 13.69
N PHE A 260 1.02 2.08 14.51
CA PHE A 260 0.09 3.15 14.15
C PHE A 260 0.57 4.47 14.78
N HIS A 261 1.15 5.34 13.97
CA HIS A 261 1.82 6.54 14.45
C HIS A 261 1.06 7.80 14.05
N PHE A 262 0.50 8.50 15.04
CA PHE A 262 -0.16 9.79 14.82
C PHE A 262 0.86 10.93 14.96
N ILE A 263 1.09 11.67 13.88
CA ILE A 263 2.05 12.79 13.84
C ILE A 263 1.29 14.10 13.94
N THR A 264 1.64 14.93 14.92
CA THR A 264 1.05 16.27 15.12
C THR A 264 2.05 17.39 14.87
N THR A 265 3.34 17.10 14.88
CA THR A 265 4.41 18.09 14.60
C THR A 265 4.33 18.70 13.21
N GLU A 266 3.66 18.04 12.27
CA GLU A 266 3.54 18.46 10.86
C GLU A 266 2.25 19.25 10.54
N GLY A 267 1.36 19.44 11.52
CA GLY A 267 0.09 20.14 11.32
C GLY A 267 -1.04 19.57 12.18
N GLU A 268 -2.26 20.07 11.98
CA GLU A 268 -3.42 19.51 12.67
C GLU A 268 -3.75 18.11 12.13
N ASN A 269 -3.77 17.11 13.01
CA ASN A 269 -4.04 15.71 12.68
C ASN A 269 -5.46 15.30 13.09
N LYS A 270 -6.35 15.18 12.10
CA LYS A 270 -7.73 14.67 12.24
C LYS A 270 -7.86 13.23 11.71
N GLY A 271 -6.73 12.58 11.46
CA GLY A 271 -6.65 11.29 10.83
C GLY A 271 -7.26 10.18 11.68
N LYS A 272 -7.59 9.07 11.01
CA LYS A 272 -8.28 7.93 11.61
C LYS A 272 -7.62 6.62 11.19
N VAL A 273 -7.57 5.69 12.13
CA VAL A 273 -7.32 4.28 11.85
C VAL A 273 -8.63 3.53 12.07
N MET A 274 -9.04 2.75 11.07
CA MET A 274 -10.17 1.83 11.18
C MET A 274 -9.69 0.39 10.99
N ILE A 275 -10.10 -0.51 11.88
CA ILE A 275 -9.70 -1.92 11.83
C ILE A 275 -10.95 -2.79 11.97
N ASP A 276 -11.08 -3.80 11.11
CA ASP A 276 -12.14 -4.80 11.24
C ASP A 276 -11.79 -5.84 12.33
N ILE A 277 -12.82 -6.26 13.05
CA ILE A 277 -12.81 -7.29 14.09
C ILE A 277 -13.85 -8.34 13.66
N PRO A 278 -13.41 -9.41 12.98
CA PRO A 278 -14.27 -10.54 12.65
C PRO A 278 -14.76 -11.23 13.92
N ASN A 279 -16.05 -11.55 13.98
CA ASN A 279 -16.77 -12.17 15.10
C ASN A 279 -17.16 -11.22 16.28
N PRO A 280 -18.31 -10.54 16.17
CA PRO A 280 -18.87 -9.65 17.21
C PRO A 280 -19.38 -10.33 18.49
N ASP A 281 -19.54 -11.67 18.52
CA ASP A 281 -20.13 -12.38 19.66
C ASP A 281 -19.16 -12.64 20.82
N SER A 282 -17.91 -12.19 20.69
CA SER A 282 -17.04 -12.04 21.85
C SER A 282 -17.58 -10.89 22.71
N LYS A 283 -18.33 -11.21 23.76
CA LYS A 283 -18.79 -10.29 24.83
C LYS A 283 -17.64 -9.61 25.62
N ASN A 284 -16.43 -9.58 25.07
CA ASN A 284 -15.16 -9.10 25.60
C ASN A 284 -14.40 -8.33 24.50
N THR A 285 -14.98 -7.30 23.88
CA THR A 285 -14.27 -6.49 22.87
C THR A 285 -13.23 -5.55 23.49
N ASN A 286 -12.28 -6.12 24.22
CA ASN A 286 -11.06 -5.49 24.72
C ASN A 286 -10.04 -5.26 23.59
N PHE A 287 -10.45 -5.28 22.30
CA PHE A 287 -9.51 -5.12 21.18
C PHE A 287 -8.83 -3.74 21.23
N GLY A 288 -9.59 -2.69 21.57
CA GLY A 288 -9.04 -1.37 21.84
C GLY A 288 -7.97 -1.43 22.93
N ASP A 289 -8.29 -1.99 24.10
CA ASP A 289 -7.36 -2.12 25.22
C ASP A 289 -6.14 -3.01 24.88
N LYS A 290 -6.33 -4.06 24.08
CA LYS A 290 -5.26 -4.91 23.53
C LYS A 290 -4.31 -4.12 22.64
N ILE A 291 -4.82 -3.29 21.72
CA ILE A 291 -3.99 -2.41 20.87
C ILE A 291 -3.10 -1.50 21.74
N PHE A 292 -3.68 -0.86 22.76
CA PHE A 292 -2.93 0.04 23.65
C PHE A 292 -1.94 -0.71 24.55
N SER A 293 -2.32 -1.85 25.13
CA SER A 293 -1.43 -2.68 25.96
C SER A 293 -0.27 -3.29 25.19
N LYS A 294 -0.46 -3.59 23.90
CA LYS A 294 0.61 -3.99 22.96
C LYS A 294 1.44 -2.80 22.48
N LYS A 295 1.14 -1.57 22.93
CA LYS A 295 1.83 -0.32 22.59
C LYS A 295 1.92 -0.05 21.09
N LEU A 296 0.90 -0.46 20.32
CA LEU A 296 0.91 -0.28 18.87
C LEU A 296 0.58 1.14 18.43
N ILE A 297 0.06 1.99 19.34
CA ILE A 297 -0.24 3.40 19.06
C ILE A 297 0.90 4.28 19.54
N ALA A 298 1.35 5.21 18.69
CA ALA A 298 2.26 6.28 19.05
C ALA A 298 1.69 7.67 18.72
N LEU A 299 2.13 8.68 19.47
CA LEU A 299 1.92 10.10 19.23
C LEU A 299 3.27 10.82 19.28
N ASP A 300 3.72 11.40 18.17
CA ASP A 300 5.02 12.08 18.03
C ASP A 300 6.18 11.25 18.63
N ASP A 301 6.32 10.01 18.16
CA ASP A 301 7.32 8.99 18.56
C ASP A 301 7.27 8.56 20.03
N LYS A 302 6.20 8.88 20.76
CA LYS A 302 5.95 8.39 22.13
C LYS A 302 4.78 7.42 22.16
N ILE A 303 4.87 6.40 23.03
CA ILE A 303 3.77 5.46 23.23
C ILE A 303 2.50 6.21 23.63
N GLY A 304 1.45 6.03 22.84
CA GLY A 304 0.16 6.67 23.04
C GLY A 304 -0.60 6.03 24.21
N VAL A 305 -1.23 6.85 25.03
CA VAL A 305 -2.16 6.40 26.07
C VAL A 305 -3.60 6.63 25.63
N GLN A 306 -4.50 5.72 26.01
CA GLN A 306 -5.90 5.70 25.57
C GLN A 306 -6.65 7.02 25.84
N GLU A 307 -6.26 7.76 26.88
CA GLU A 307 -6.84 9.07 27.21
C GLU A 307 -6.72 10.11 26.09
N TYR A 308 -5.75 9.96 25.18
CA TYR A 308 -5.52 10.89 24.08
C TYR A 308 -6.42 10.62 22.87
N PHE A 309 -7.11 9.48 22.86
CA PHE A 309 -7.82 8.98 21.69
C PHE A 309 -9.32 8.86 21.94
N ASN A 310 -10.09 9.11 20.88
CA ASN A 310 -11.45 8.65 20.74
C ASN A 310 -11.43 7.25 20.13
N VAL A 311 -12.07 6.30 20.81
CA VAL A 311 -12.29 4.94 20.32
C VAL A 311 -13.78 4.74 20.12
N GLY A 312 -14.18 4.53 18.86
CA GLY A 312 -15.57 4.25 18.49
C GLY A 312 -15.70 2.86 17.88
N TYR A 313 -16.90 2.29 18.00
CA TYR A 313 -17.23 0.99 17.42
C TYR A 313 -18.37 1.13 16.41
N GLY A 314 -18.28 0.38 15.33
CA GLY A 314 -19.32 0.27 14.31
C GLY A 314 -19.46 -1.16 13.82
N THR A 315 -20.27 -1.34 12.78
CA THR A 315 -20.42 -2.62 12.10
C THR A 315 -20.28 -2.43 10.59
N ALA A 316 -19.83 -3.46 9.90
CA ALA A 316 -19.76 -3.50 8.46
C ALA A 316 -19.98 -4.93 7.95
N ILE A 317 -20.20 -5.07 6.63
CA ILE A 317 -20.29 -6.38 5.98
C ILE A 317 -19.06 -6.58 5.09
N ARG A 318 -18.45 -7.77 5.17
CA ARG A 318 -17.31 -8.21 4.35
C ARG A 318 -17.61 -9.59 3.78
N GLN A 319 -17.70 -9.71 2.46
CA GLN A 319 -17.99 -10.97 1.77
C GLN A 319 -19.19 -11.76 2.36
N GLY A 320 -20.24 -11.04 2.79
CA GLY A 320 -21.44 -11.62 3.41
C GLY A 320 -21.38 -11.83 4.93
N HIS A 321 -20.23 -11.63 5.57
CA HIS A 321 -20.07 -11.74 7.03
C HIS A 321 -20.16 -10.35 7.70
N GLN A 322 -20.87 -10.27 8.81
CA GLN A 322 -20.85 -9.07 9.66
C GLN A 322 -19.56 -9.02 10.48
N VAL A 323 -18.89 -7.88 10.43
CA VAL A 323 -17.70 -7.57 11.25
C VAL A 323 -17.98 -6.36 12.11
N THR A 324 -17.39 -6.31 13.30
CA THR A 324 -17.30 -5.08 14.09
C THR A 324 -16.14 -4.25 13.55
N THR A 325 -16.27 -2.92 13.54
CA THR A 325 -15.18 -2.02 13.17
C THR A 325 -14.78 -1.19 14.37
N ILE A 326 -13.48 -1.09 14.67
CA ILE A 326 -12.94 -0.13 15.63
C ILE A 326 -12.42 1.08 14.86
N LYS A 327 -12.71 2.28 15.37
CA LYS A 327 -12.21 3.55 14.85
C LYS A 327 -11.42 4.26 15.95
N ILE A 328 -10.15 4.53 15.69
CA ILE A 328 -9.23 5.25 16.59
C ILE A 328 -8.86 6.58 15.95
N SER A 329 -8.94 7.66 16.72
CA SER A 329 -8.54 9.01 16.28
C SER A 329 -8.15 9.87 17.48
N LEU A 330 -7.32 10.89 17.29
CA LEU A 330 -6.95 11.82 18.36
C LEU A 330 -8.16 12.65 18.82
N LYS A 331 -8.29 12.89 20.13
CA LYS A 331 -9.25 13.88 20.66
C LYS A 331 -8.84 15.28 20.21
N PRO A 332 -9.79 16.21 19.98
CA PRO A 332 -9.51 17.53 19.42
C PRO A 332 -8.37 18.33 20.08
N GLU A 333 -8.15 18.17 21.39
CA GLU A 333 -7.09 18.84 22.15
C GLU A 333 -5.68 18.25 21.93
N TYR A 334 -5.57 17.05 21.37
CA TYR A 334 -4.28 16.40 21.06
C TYR A 334 -3.94 16.42 19.57
N GLN A 335 -4.77 17.07 18.74
CA GLN A 335 -4.57 17.07 17.28
C GLN A 335 -3.47 18.02 16.80
N SER A 336 -2.90 18.87 17.67
CA SER A 336 -1.77 19.74 17.29
C SER A 336 -0.85 20.07 18.47
N PRO A 337 0.45 20.37 18.22
CA PRO A 337 1.43 20.60 19.28
C PRO A 337 1.08 21.82 20.14
N ARG A 338 0.44 22.82 19.53
CA ARG A 338 -0.03 24.03 20.22
C ARG A 338 -1.15 23.72 21.21
N LYS A 339 -1.97 22.69 21.00
CA LYS A 339 -3.06 22.30 21.91
C LYS A 339 -2.58 21.38 23.04
N VAL A 340 -1.56 20.56 22.79
CA VAL A 340 -0.93 19.68 23.79
C VAL A 340 -0.23 20.47 24.91
N ASN A 341 0.44 21.59 24.57
CA ASN A 341 1.17 22.42 25.54
C ASN A 341 0.27 23.22 26.51
N VAL A 342 -1.02 23.39 26.22
CA VAL A 342 -1.94 24.16 27.09
C VAL A 342 -2.32 23.35 28.36
N LYS A 343 -2.42 22.01 28.27
CA LYS A 343 -2.71 21.17 29.45
C LYS A 343 -1.52 21.09 30.42
N TYR A 344 -0.28 21.12 29.93
CA TYR A 344 0.91 21.12 30.79
C TYR A 344 1.10 22.44 31.56
N ALA A 345 0.56 23.55 31.04
CA ALA A 345 0.58 24.84 31.74
C ALA A 345 -0.58 24.95 32.75
N ALA A 346 -1.77 24.46 32.42
CA ALA A 346 -2.95 24.54 33.29
C ALA A 346 -2.94 23.53 34.46
N SER A 347 -2.13 22.47 34.41
CA SER A 347 -1.93 21.54 35.54
C SER A 347 -0.83 21.97 36.52
N LYS A 348 -0.17 23.10 36.25
CA LYS A 348 0.89 23.71 37.08
C LYS A 348 0.49 25.07 37.67
N SER A 349 -0.76 25.49 37.49
CA SER A 349 -1.38 26.66 38.13
C SER A 349 -2.46 26.19 39.09
#